data_AF-A0A7S1EW56-F1
#
_entry.id   AF-A0A7S1EW56-F1
#
_cell.length_a   1.000
_cell.length_b   1.000
_cell.length_c   1.000
_cell.angle_alpha   90.00
_cell.angle_beta   90.00
_cell.angle_gamma   90.00
#
_symmetry.space_group_name_H-M   'P 1'
#
loop_
_entity.id
_entity.type
_entity.pdbx_description
1 polymer ?
#
loop_
_entity_poly.entity_id
_entity_poly.type
_entity_poly.pdbx_seq_one_letter_code
_entity_poly.pdbx_strand_id
1 'polypeptide(L)'
;DSMGRAWAKVECAERSFTEESVGRLFHKLLAPFGEGHPFSCIPGVLTTGIGPPPPDWDYIGLAVREMFLQWRQDPSHFGGNGLAAWGPSKRSRKKRGGPYGDDATADAGSRPTEPQVDKDPEKEEMRERPPLAESRVKVLLESKPEVHGSGGGHPSCTSGDDCIGSAQDRLVRHMFNEKPEDAYCEVCWKSFVEQNPELQGVIIGS
;
A
#
# COMPACT_ATOMS: atom_id res chain seq x y z
N ASP A 1 -3.06 1.98 -3.95
CA ASP A 1 -4.52 2.13 -4.16
C ASP A 1 -5.35 1.12 -3.34
N SER A 2 -5.22 -0.21 -3.56
CA SER A 2 -5.99 -1.24 -2.80
C SER A 2 -6.01 -1.06 -1.29
N MET A 3 -4.87 -0.79 -0.67
CA MET A 3 -4.77 -0.54 0.77
C MET A 3 -5.49 0.73 1.24
N GLY A 4 -5.49 1.79 0.44
CA GLY A 4 -6.20 3.02 0.81
C GLY A 4 -7.72 2.89 0.63
N ARG A 5 -8.17 2.08 -0.35
CA ARG A 5 -9.59 1.66 -0.43
C ARG A 5 -10.01 0.80 0.78
N ALA A 6 -9.13 -0.10 1.24
CA ALA A 6 -9.37 -0.89 2.43
C ALA A 6 -9.45 0.00 3.68
N TRP A 7 -8.52 0.95 3.82
CA TRP A 7 -8.53 1.95 4.89
C TRP A 7 -9.88 2.67 4.99
N ALA A 8 -10.43 3.15 3.87
CA ALA A 8 -11.70 3.87 3.85
C ALA A 8 -12.91 3.03 4.30
N LYS A 9 -12.80 1.70 4.30
CA LYS A 9 -13.89 0.76 4.61
C LYS A 9 -13.74 0.06 5.96
N VAL A 10 -12.55 0.05 6.55
CA VAL A 10 -12.30 -0.63 7.82
C VAL A 10 -12.65 0.28 8.99
N GLU A 11 -13.48 -0.23 9.91
CA GLU A 11 -13.78 0.48 11.15
C GLU A 11 -12.52 0.69 11.99
N CYS A 12 -12.33 1.91 12.50
CA CYS A 12 -11.15 2.28 13.28
C CYS A 12 -9.83 1.96 12.54
N ALA A 13 -9.77 2.16 11.23
CA ALA A 13 -8.58 1.91 10.40
C ALA A 13 -7.31 2.54 11.00
N GLU A 14 -7.42 3.68 11.66
CA GLU A 14 -6.33 4.39 12.34
C GLU A 14 -5.60 3.55 13.39
N ARG A 15 -6.31 2.62 14.03
CA ARG A 15 -5.74 1.75 15.06
C ARG A 15 -5.08 0.51 14.46
N SER A 16 -5.55 0.06 13.31
CA SER A 16 -5.13 -1.19 12.67
C SER A 16 -4.03 -0.98 11.64
N PHE A 17 -4.08 0.13 10.91
CA PHE A 17 -3.11 0.52 9.90
C PHE A 17 -2.20 1.61 10.47
N THR A 18 -1.18 1.19 11.21
CA THR A 18 -0.09 2.06 11.66
C THR A 18 1.11 1.88 10.73
N GLU A 19 2.06 2.82 10.73
CA GLU A 19 3.30 2.66 9.96
C GLU A 19 4.02 1.35 10.32
N GLU A 20 3.97 0.95 11.60
CA GLU A 20 4.53 -0.31 12.10
C GLU A 20 3.79 -1.55 11.58
N SER A 21 2.46 -1.59 11.70
CA SER A 21 1.69 -2.77 11.29
C SER A 21 1.73 -2.97 9.78
N VAL A 22 1.69 -1.88 9.02
CA VAL A 22 1.80 -1.86 7.57
C VAL A 22 3.22 -2.20 7.12
N GLY A 23 4.25 -1.67 7.76
CA GLY A 23 5.65 -2.04 7.49
C GLY A 23 5.87 -3.54 7.69
N ARG A 24 5.39 -4.08 8.81
CA ARG A 24 5.44 -5.52 9.08
C ARG A 24 4.69 -6.35 8.04
N LEU A 25 3.55 -5.86 7.53
CA LEU A 25 2.84 -6.51 6.42
C LEU A 25 3.72 -6.56 5.17
N PHE A 26 4.31 -5.44 4.75
CA PHE A 26 5.17 -5.41 3.57
C PHE A 26 6.43 -6.28 3.71
N HIS A 27 7.07 -6.30 4.88
CA HIS A 27 8.18 -7.23 5.14
C HIS A 27 7.76 -8.70 4.97
N LYS A 28 6.57 -9.06 5.47
CA LYS A 28 6.03 -10.42 5.27
C LYS A 28 5.72 -10.73 3.81
N LEU A 29 5.34 -9.74 3.00
CA LEU A 29 5.09 -9.94 1.57
C LEU A 29 6.37 -10.11 0.75
N LEU A 30 7.52 -9.63 1.24
CA LEU A 30 8.81 -9.93 0.61
C LEU A 30 9.12 -11.43 0.65
N ALA A 31 8.80 -12.09 1.76
CA ALA A 31 9.11 -13.49 2.01
C ALA A 31 7.97 -14.17 2.80
N PRO A 32 6.80 -14.40 2.17
CA PRO A 32 5.59 -14.85 2.88
C PRO A 32 5.72 -16.24 3.49
N PHE A 33 6.60 -17.07 2.93
CA PHE A 33 6.91 -18.41 3.44
C PHE A 33 8.29 -18.47 4.13
N GLY A 34 8.90 -17.31 4.42
CA GLY A 34 10.23 -17.18 5.00
C GLY A 34 11.34 -16.96 3.96
N GLU A 35 12.51 -16.52 4.44
CA GLU A 35 13.65 -16.06 3.62
C GLU A 35 14.23 -17.12 2.68
N GLY A 36 14.03 -18.41 2.99
CA GLY A 36 14.52 -19.52 2.18
C GLY A 36 13.57 -19.95 1.05
N HIS A 37 12.38 -19.36 0.95
CA HIS A 37 11.38 -19.76 -0.03
C HIS A 37 11.47 -18.90 -1.30
N PRO A 38 11.41 -19.48 -2.52
CA PRO A 38 11.57 -18.74 -3.76
C PRO A 38 10.41 -17.79 -4.09
N PHE A 39 9.25 -18.03 -3.48
CA PHE A 39 8.08 -17.17 -3.69
C PHE A 39 8.22 -15.87 -2.92
N SER A 40 8.09 -14.76 -3.65
CA SER A 40 7.97 -13.40 -3.15
C SER A 40 6.78 -12.74 -3.83
N CYS A 41 6.14 -11.78 -3.16
CA CYS A 41 5.15 -10.92 -3.81
C CYS A 41 5.81 -9.87 -4.74
N ILE A 42 7.14 -9.81 -4.79
CA ILE A 42 7.86 -9.00 -5.79
C ILE A 42 8.04 -9.83 -7.07
N PRO A 43 7.63 -9.31 -8.24
CA PRO A 43 7.86 -9.97 -9.51
C PRO A 43 9.35 -10.27 -9.74
N GLY A 44 9.67 -11.54 -10.04
CA GLY A 44 11.05 -11.99 -10.22
C GLY A 44 11.82 -11.24 -11.30
N VAL A 45 11.13 -10.68 -12.30
CA VAL A 45 11.73 -9.83 -13.35
C VAL A 45 12.42 -8.58 -12.78
N LEU A 46 12.00 -8.08 -11.61
CA LEU A 46 12.60 -6.92 -10.95
C LEU A 46 13.83 -7.29 -10.10
N THR A 47 13.95 -8.57 -9.70
CA THR A 47 15.02 -9.06 -8.82
C THR A 47 16.07 -9.90 -9.54
N THR A 48 15.87 -10.19 -10.83
CA THR A 48 16.73 -11.10 -11.63
C THR A 48 18.22 -10.71 -11.63
N GLY A 49 18.54 -9.41 -11.59
CA GLY A 49 19.93 -8.92 -11.60
C GLY A 49 20.51 -8.55 -10.23
N ILE A 50 19.66 -8.40 -9.21
CA ILE A 50 20.04 -7.83 -7.91
C ILE A 50 19.77 -8.78 -6.72
N GLY A 51 19.04 -9.87 -6.95
CA GLY A 51 18.57 -10.77 -5.91
C GLY A 51 17.26 -10.30 -5.24
N PRO A 52 16.65 -11.13 -4.38
CA PRO A 52 15.53 -10.71 -3.56
C PRO A 52 15.96 -9.59 -2.61
N PRO A 53 15.06 -8.69 -2.21
CA PRO A 53 15.43 -7.65 -1.26
C PRO A 53 15.81 -8.24 0.10
N PRO A 54 16.67 -7.55 0.87
CA PRO A 54 17.09 -8.02 2.18
C PRO A 54 15.89 -8.07 3.17
N PRO A 55 15.95 -8.93 4.20
CA PRO A 55 14.85 -9.09 5.16
C PRO A 55 14.55 -7.81 5.96
N ASP A 56 15.58 -7.03 6.24
CA ASP A 56 15.59 -5.77 6.99
C ASP A 56 15.63 -4.55 6.06
N TRP A 57 15.02 -4.65 4.87
CA TRP A 57 15.06 -3.58 3.89
C TRP A 57 14.44 -2.26 4.41
N ASP A 58 15.30 -1.34 4.86
CA ASP A 58 14.92 -0.03 5.41
C ASP A 58 14.02 0.80 4.48
N TYR A 59 14.11 0.53 3.18
CA TYR A 59 13.27 1.16 2.18
C TYR A 59 11.77 0.94 2.43
N ILE A 60 11.37 -0.18 3.04
CA ILE A 60 9.97 -0.41 3.41
C ILE A 60 9.48 0.68 4.36
N GLY A 61 10.27 1.04 5.38
CA GLY A 61 9.92 2.10 6.32
C GLY A 61 9.74 3.45 5.63
N LEU A 62 10.61 3.76 4.67
CA LEU A 62 10.54 4.99 3.87
C LEU A 62 9.29 5.00 2.97
N ALA A 63 9.04 3.91 2.25
CA ALA A 63 7.91 3.78 1.34
C ALA A 63 6.56 3.85 2.07
N VAL A 64 6.46 3.20 3.24
CA VAL A 64 5.26 3.26 4.08
C VAL A 64 5.02 4.67 4.59
N ARG A 65 6.04 5.34 5.12
CA ARG A 65 5.93 6.73 5.58
C ARG A 65 5.44 7.65 4.47
N GLU A 66 6.03 7.54 3.28
CA GLU A 66 5.65 8.33 2.11
C GLU A 66 4.19 8.06 1.70
N MET A 67 3.77 6.78 1.67
CA MET A 67 2.39 6.41 1.40
C MET A 67 1.40 7.06 2.37
N PHE A 68 1.68 7.05 3.68
CA PHE A 68 0.85 7.73 4.68
C PHE A 68 0.86 9.27 4.52
N LEU A 69 1.99 9.85 4.13
CA LEU A 69 2.07 11.29 3.84
C LEU A 69 1.19 11.66 2.63
N GLN A 70 1.19 10.85 1.58
CA GLN A 70 0.36 11.07 0.40
C GLN A 70 -1.13 10.99 0.73
N TRP A 71 -1.55 10.00 1.51
CA TRP A 71 -2.96 9.86 1.91
C TRP A 71 -3.45 11.03 2.79
N ARG A 72 -2.57 11.61 3.60
CA ARG A 72 -2.87 12.81 4.40
C ARG A 72 -2.98 14.08 3.56
N GLN A 73 -2.24 14.15 2.46
CA GLN A 73 -2.17 15.33 1.58
C GLN A 73 -3.27 15.34 0.52
N ASP A 74 -3.75 14.17 0.09
CA ASP A 74 -4.84 14.06 -0.89
C ASP A 74 -6.07 13.33 -0.31
N PRO A 75 -6.95 14.06 0.41
CA PRO A 75 -8.25 13.57 0.88
C PRO A 75 -9.19 13.08 -0.22
N SER A 76 -8.98 13.53 -1.46
CA SER A 76 -9.83 13.24 -2.61
C SER A 76 -9.47 11.92 -3.30
N HIS A 77 -8.25 11.42 -3.13
CA HIS A 77 -7.76 10.22 -3.82
C HIS A 77 -8.56 8.94 -3.48
N PHE A 78 -9.22 8.88 -2.31
CA PHE A 78 -9.92 7.67 -1.84
C PHE A 78 -11.45 7.74 -1.82
N GLY A 79 -12.05 8.74 -2.49
CA GLY A 79 -13.50 8.76 -2.69
C GLY A 79 -14.30 8.87 -1.39
N GLY A 80 -14.40 10.09 -0.86
CA GLY A 80 -15.51 10.50 0.01
C GLY A 80 -15.34 10.25 1.51
N ASN A 81 -15.27 11.36 2.24
CA ASN A 81 -15.67 11.51 3.64
C ASN A 81 -14.84 10.84 4.76
N GLY A 82 -13.56 10.53 4.56
CA GLY A 82 -12.71 9.97 5.64
C GLY A 82 -11.56 10.84 6.17
N LEU A 83 -11.05 11.80 5.40
CA LEU A 83 -9.66 12.25 5.56
C LEU A 83 -9.45 13.59 6.30
N ALA A 84 -10.49 14.16 6.91
CA ALA A 84 -10.34 15.40 7.70
C ALA A 84 -9.68 15.19 9.08
N ALA A 85 -9.41 13.95 9.51
CA ALA A 85 -9.03 13.65 10.89
C ALA A 85 -7.52 13.66 11.20
N TRP A 86 -6.63 13.70 10.19
CA TRP A 86 -5.17 13.53 10.41
C TRP A 86 -4.33 14.79 10.19
N GLY A 87 -4.94 15.93 9.90
CA GLY A 87 -4.25 17.22 9.91
C GLY A 87 -4.33 17.87 11.29
N PRO A 88 -3.25 18.53 11.80
CA PRO A 88 -3.42 19.43 12.92
C PRO A 88 -4.46 20.46 12.51
N SER A 89 -5.61 20.47 13.20
CA SER A 89 -6.70 21.40 12.98
C SER A 89 -6.14 22.81 13.08
N LYS A 90 -5.79 23.44 11.95
CA LYS A 90 -5.61 24.87 11.90
C LYS A 90 -7.00 25.45 12.14
N ARG A 91 -7.32 25.72 13.42
CA ARG A 91 -8.45 26.55 13.81
C ARG A 91 -8.29 27.85 13.01
N SER A 92 -8.98 27.93 11.87
CA SER A 92 -9.08 29.14 11.09
C SER A 92 -9.76 30.15 12.00
N ARG A 93 -8.94 31.02 12.60
CA ARG A 93 -9.38 32.12 13.43
C ARG A 93 -10.24 32.99 12.54
N LYS A 94 -11.55 32.85 12.70
CA LYS A 94 -12.59 33.62 12.04
C LYS A 94 -12.24 35.11 12.13
N LYS A 95 -11.67 35.68 11.06
CA LYS A 95 -11.60 37.13 10.85
C LYS A 95 -13.03 37.57 10.53
N ARG A 96 -13.80 37.90 11.57
CA ARG A 96 -14.95 38.78 11.43
C ARG A 96 -14.39 40.17 11.13
N GLY A 97 -14.65 40.67 9.92
CA GLY A 97 -14.43 42.07 9.60
C GLY A 97 -15.29 42.95 10.51
N GLY A 98 -14.70 44.06 10.96
CA GLY A 98 -15.45 45.25 11.40
C GLY A 98 -16.11 45.94 10.19
N PRO A 99 -16.87 47.04 10.39
CA PRO A 99 -16.40 48.23 11.14
C PRO A 99 -17.48 48.93 11.99
N TYR A 100 -17.11 49.58 13.11
CA TYR A 100 -17.56 50.90 13.60
C TYR A 100 -17.17 51.15 15.08
N GLY A 101 -16.66 52.35 15.36
CA GLY A 101 -16.56 53.07 16.64
C GLY A 101 -15.42 52.66 17.59
N ASP A 102 -14.35 53.44 17.77
CA ASP A 102 -14.19 54.66 18.60
C ASP A 102 -14.28 54.41 20.12
N ASP A 103 -13.14 54.41 20.81
CA ASP A 103 -12.72 55.45 21.77
C ASP A 103 -11.50 54.99 22.60
N ALA A 104 -10.80 55.97 23.14
CA ALA A 104 -9.46 56.01 23.72
C ALA A 104 -9.15 55.04 24.87
N THR A 105 -7.87 54.67 25.01
CA THR A 105 -6.92 55.27 26.00
C THR A 105 -5.58 54.54 26.01
N ALA A 106 -4.53 55.31 26.29
CA ALA A 106 -3.12 54.94 26.33
C ALA A 106 -2.77 54.08 27.56
N ASP A 107 -1.73 53.23 27.47
CA ASP A 107 -0.64 53.22 28.48
C ASP A 107 0.57 52.37 28.03
N ALA A 108 1.70 52.69 28.64
CA ALA A 108 3.09 52.53 28.27
C ALA A 108 3.75 51.16 28.57
N GLY A 109 4.96 51.00 27.99
CA GLY A 109 6.07 50.19 28.51
C GLY A 109 5.98 48.69 28.24
N SER A 110 7.02 47.92 27.91
CA SER A 110 8.46 48.14 27.94
C SER A 110 9.12 47.04 27.10
N ARG A 111 10.26 47.37 26.48
CA ARG A 111 11.23 46.44 25.87
C ARG A 111 12.35 46.20 26.88
N PRO A 112 12.87 44.97 27.04
CA PRO A 112 14.27 44.69 26.66
C PRO A 112 14.44 43.26 26.04
N THR A 113 15.09 43.11 24.88
CA THR A 113 16.52 42.77 24.67
C THR A 113 16.91 41.32 25.04
N GLU A 114 17.34 40.56 24.04
CA GLU A 114 18.00 39.21 24.03
C GLU A 114 19.28 39.15 24.93
N PRO A 115 20.07 38.03 25.12
CA PRO A 115 20.18 36.86 24.20
C PRO A 115 20.71 35.47 24.71
N GLN A 116 20.75 34.48 23.78
CA GLN A 116 21.85 33.52 23.47
C GLN A 116 21.99 32.08 24.09
N VAL A 117 22.21 31.11 23.15
CA VAL A 117 22.98 29.80 23.12
C VAL A 117 22.61 28.63 24.08
N ASP A 118 22.79 27.32 23.80
CA ASP A 118 23.66 26.52 22.90
C ASP A 118 23.20 25.02 22.83
N LYS A 119 23.47 24.34 21.70
CA LYS A 119 23.94 22.93 21.47
C LYS A 119 23.05 21.65 21.61
N ASP A 120 22.87 21.00 20.45
CA ASP A 120 22.71 19.55 20.13
C ASP A 120 23.97 18.69 20.50
N PRO A 121 24.09 17.38 20.16
CA PRO A 121 23.28 16.17 20.47
C PRO A 121 24.18 14.96 20.90
N GLU A 122 23.64 13.82 21.38
CA GLU A 122 24.43 12.56 21.46
C GLU A 122 23.67 11.30 21.01
N LYS A 123 24.43 10.44 20.32
CA LYS A 123 24.12 9.16 19.68
C LYS A 123 24.25 7.99 20.67
N GLU A 124 23.59 6.86 20.40
CA GLU A 124 24.14 5.55 20.78
C GLU A 124 23.89 4.46 19.71
N GLU A 125 24.83 3.53 19.69
CA GLU A 125 25.22 2.60 18.63
C GLU A 125 24.70 1.16 18.91
N MET A 126 24.43 0.43 17.82
CA MET A 126 24.92 -0.91 17.47
C MET A 126 24.76 -2.12 18.42
N ARG A 127 24.17 -3.19 17.89
CA ARG A 127 24.58 -4.58 18.21
C ARG A 127 24.34 -5.55 17.06
N GLU A 128 25.43 -6.09 16.53
CA GLU A 128 25.48 -7.13 15.48
C GLU A 128 25.08 -8.54 15.97
N ARG A 129 24.63 -9.41 15.05
CA ARG A 129 24.59 -10.88 15.19
C ARG A 129 25.05 -11.59 13.89
N PRO A 130 25.73 -12.75 13.97
CA PRO A 130 26.50 -13.34 12.86
C PRO A 130 25.69 -14.32 11.96
N PRO A 131 26.22 -14.71 10.77
CA PRO A 131 25.50 -15.50 9.76
C PRO A 131 25.80 -17.01 9.81
N LEU A 132 24.85 -17.84 9.34
CA LEU A 132 25.10 -19.26 9.06
C LEU A 132 24.69 -19.64 7.63
N ALA A 133 25.73 -19.91 6.84
CA ALA A 133 25.91 -20.97 5.85
C ALA A 133 24.85 -21.21 4.75
N GLU A 134 25.28 -20.90 3.53
CA GLU A 134 24.71 -21.26 2.23
C GLU A 134 24.56 -22.78 2.03
N SER A 135 23.49 -23.17 1.33
CA SER A 135 23.44 -24.44 0.59
C SER A 135 22.81 -24.23 -0.78
N ARG A 136 23.60 -24.59 -1.79
CA ARG A 136 23.47 -24.26 -3.21
C ARG A 136 22.57 -25.26 -3.93
N VAL A 137 21.48 -24.82 -4.56
CA VAL A 137 20.73 -25.65 -5.52
C VAL A 137 20.56 -24.90 -6.84
N LYS A 138 21.18 -25.46 -7.89
CA LYS A 138 21.13 -25.04 -9.29
C LYS A 138 19.99 -25.77 -10.01
N VAL A 139 19.01 -25.09 -10.62
CA VAL A 139 18.18 -25.59 -11.75
C VAL A 139 17.53 -24.34 -12.41
N LEU A 140 17.98 -23.80 -13.56
CA LEU A 140 17.74 -24.22 -14.96
C LEU A 140 16.21 -24.42 -15.20
N LEU A 141 15.45 -23.81 -16.10
CA LEU A 141 15.64 -23.05 -17.33
C LEU A 141 14.24 -22.56 -17.75
N GLU A 142 14.20 -21.40 -18.41
CA GLU A 142 13.30 -20.97 -19.51
C GLU A 142 11.88 -21.56 -19.65
N SER A 143 10.88 -20.68 -19.79
CA SER A 143 10.06 -20.55 -21.02
C SER A 143 9.09 -19.36 -20.94
N LYS A 144 9.24 -18.39 -21.85
CA LYS A 144 8.24 -17.36 -22.21
C LYS A 144 7.08 -18.05 -22.95
N PRO A 145 5.85 -17.49 -22.95
CA PRO A 145 5.52 -16.67 -24.11
C PRO A 145 4.72 -15.40 -23.80
N GLU A 146 4.92 -14.43 -24.67
CA GLU A 146 4.19 -13.18 -24.77
C GLU A 146 2.76 -13.42 -25.24
N VAL A 147 1.79 -12.65 -24.73
CA VAL A 147 0.53 -12.43 -25.44
C VAL A 147 0.13 -10.95 -25.36
N HIS A 148 0.02 -10.37 -26.54
CA HIS A 148 -0.56 -9.06 -26.85
C HIS A 148 -2.10 -9.13 -26.78
N GLY A 149 -2.77 -8.05 -26.38
CA GLY A 149 -4.21 -7.89 -26.64
C GLY A 149 -4.80 -6.60 -26.08
N SER A 150 -5.43 -5.82 -26.95
CA SER A 150 -6.04 -4.50 -26.75
C SER A 150 -6.72 -4.26 -25.39
N GLY A 151 -6.37 -3.13 -24.78
CA GLY A 151 -6.92 -2.66 -23.51
C GLY A 151 -8.45 -2.59 -23.49
N GLY A 152 -9.01 -3.22 -22.47
CA GLY A 152 -10.43 -3.39 -22.28
C GLY A 152 -10.69 -4.81 -21.82
N GLY A 153 -10.31 -5.10 -20.58
CA GLY A 153 -10.60 -6.37 -19.93
C GLY A 153 -12.08 -6.74 -20.02
N HIS A 154 -12.41 -7.99 -19.71
CA HIS A 154 -13.79 -8.46 -19.80
C HIS A 154 -14.73 -7.63 -18.89
N PRO A 155 -15.84 -7.05 -19.42
CA PRO A 155 -16.64 -6.04 -18.73
C PRO A 155 -17.31 -6.53 -17.45
N SER A 156 -17.59 -7.83 -17.36
CA SER A 156 -18.21 -8.47 -16.19
C SER A 156 -17.22 -9.25 -15.32
N CYS A 157 -15.91 -9.08 -15.53
CA CYS A 157 -14.90 -9.73 -14.71
C CYS A 157 -14.69 -8.95 -13.41
N THR A 158 -14.71 -9.64 -12.28
CA THR A 158 -14.45 -9.07 -10.95
C THR A 158 -13.07 -8.42 -10.88
N SER A 159 -12.10 -8.87 -11.69
CA SER A 159 -10.77 -8.26 -11.78
C SER A 159 -10.78 -6.83 -12.35
N GLY A 160 -11.86 -6.36 -12.96
CA GLY A 160 -12.01 -4.98 -13.43
C GLY A 160 -10.85 -4.53 -14.34
N ASP A 161 -10.18 -3.44 -13.96
CA ASP A 161 -9.05 -2.86 -14.69
C ASP A 161 -7.81 -3.77 -14.75
N ASP A 162 -7.68 -4.73 -13.82
CA ASP A 162 -6.59 -5.72 -13.80
C ASP A 162 -6.91 -6.98 -14.62
N CYS A 163 -8.05 -6.99 -15.33
CA CYS A 163 -8.44 -8.13 -16.16
C CYS A 163 -7.55 -8.25 -17.39
N ILE A 164 -6.87 -9.41 -17.49
CA ILE A 164 -5.97 -9.76 -18.62
C ILE A 164 -6.69 -10.44 -19.80
N GLY A 165 -8.01 -10.61 -19.71
CA GLY A 165 -8.82 -11.22 -20.76
C GLY A 165 -9.43 -10.19 -21.71
N SER A 166 -10.31 -10.68 -22.59
CA SER A 166 -11.06 -9.91 -23.57
C SER A 166 -12.56 -9.95 -23.28
N ALA A 167 -13.32 -9.00 -23.83
CA ALA A 167 -14.78 -8.99 -23.72
C ALA A 167 -15.49 -10.20 -24.38
N GLN A 168 -14.77 -11.04 -25.14
CA GLN A 168 -15.28 -12.24 -25.78
C GLN A 168 -15.05 -13.50 -24.95
N ASP A 169 -14.27 -13.40 -23.86
CA ASP A 169 -13.97 -14.55 -23.02
C ASP A 169 -15.19 -14.96 -22.21
N ARG A 170 -15.35 -16.27 -22.01
CA ARG A 170 -16.42 -16.81 -21.18
C ARG A 170 -16.24 -16.41 -19.74
N LEU A 171 -17.34 -16.32 -18.99
CA LEU A 171 -17.33 -16.08 -17.55
C LEU A 171 -17.34 -17.39 -16.77
N VAL A 172 -16.48 -17.46 -15.77
CA VAL A 172 -16.39 -18.54 -14.78
C VAL A 172 -16.76 -17.98 -13.42
N ARG A 173 -17.70 -18.62 -12.73
CA ARG A 173 -18.09 -18.33 -11.35
C ARG A 173 -17.24 -19.18 -10.41
N HIS A 174 -16.52 -18.55 -9.49
CA HIS A 174 -15.83 -19.25 -8.40
C HIS A 174 -16.85 -19.92 -7.47
N MET A 175 -16.59 -21.17 -7.10
CA MET A 175 -17.37 -21.94 -6.13
C MET A 175 -16.49 -22.22 -4.90
N PHE A 176 -16.82 -21.58 -3.78
CA PHE A 176 -16.16 -21.84 -2.49
C PHE A 176 -17.16 -22.46 -1.53
N ASN A 177 -16.88 -23.67 -1.04
CA ASN A 177 -17.79 -24.41 -0.16
C ASN A 177 -19.24 -24.47 -0.70
N GLU A 178 -19.38 -24.83 -1.98
CA GLU A 178 -20.66 -24.93 -2.70
C GLU A 178 -21.43 -23.61 -2.87
N LYS A 179 -20.84 -22.46 -2.51
CA LYS A 179 -21.45 -21.14 -2.68
C LYS A 179 -20.86 -20.42 -3.89
N PRO A 180 -21.71 -19.82 -4.75
CA PRO A 180 -21.24 -18.98 -5.84
C PRO A 180 -20.68 -17.66 -5.29
N GLU A 181 -19.45 -17.34 -5.67
CA GLU A 181 -18.78 -16.10 -5.29
C GLU A 181 -18.55 -15.21 -6.52
N ASP A 182 -17.31 -14.77 -6.72
CA ASP A 182 -16.90 -13.86 -7.78
C ASP A 182 -16.94 -14.48 -9.17
N ALA A 183 -17.07 -13.64 -10.20
CA ALA A 183 -17.05 -14.05 -11.60
C ALA A 183 -15.79 -13.51 -12.28
N TYR A 184 -15.05 -14.40 -12.93
CA TYR A 184 -13.82 -14.06 -13.65
C TYR A 184 -13.97 -14.47 -15.11
N CYS A 185 -13.31 -13.77 -16.03
CA CYS A 185 -13.21 -14.27 -17.40
C CYS A 185 -12.34 -15.55 -17.43
N GLU A 186 -12.47 -16.35 -18.48
CA GLU A 186 -11.78 -17.62 -18.64
C GLU A 186 -10.25 -17.46 -18.55
N VAL A 187 -9.71 -16.37 -19.08
CA VAL A 187 -8.27 -16.08 -19.06
C VAL A 187 -7.79 -15.79 -17.63
N CYS A 188 -8.49 -14.93 -16.88
CA CYS A 188 -8.17 -14.69 -15.47
C CYS A 188 -8.32 -15.97 -14.64
N TRP A 189 -9.39 -16.74 -14.86
CA TRP A 189 -9.65 -17.98 -14.14
C TRP A 189 -8.55 -19.02 -14.33
N LYS A 190 -8.06 -19.21 -15.56
CA LYS A 190 -6.94 -20.12 -15.84
C LYS A 190 -5.69 -19.75 -15.05
N SER A 191 -5.37 -18.46 -14.95
CA SER A 191 -4.22 -17.98 -14.16
C SER A 191 -4.36 -18.34 -12.68
N PHE A 192 -5.56 -18.28 -12.10
CA PHE A 192 -5.79 -18.67 -10.72
C PHE A 192 -5.66 -20.19 -10.51
N VAL A 193 -6.19 -20.99 -11.43
CA VAL A 193 -6.13 -22.47 -11.34
C VAL A 193 -4.71 -22.99 -11.54
N GLU A 194 -3.89 -22.34 -12.37
CA GLU A 194 -2.47 -22.67 -12.51
C GLU A 194 -1.70 -22.54 -11.19
N GLN A 195 -2.06 -21.55 -10.36
CA GLN A 195 -1.44 -21.34 -9.05
C GLN A 195 -2.12 -22.14 -7.94
N ASN A 196 -3.42 -22.44 -8.07
CA ASN A 196 -4.23 -23.12 -7.07
C ASN A 196 -5.17 -24.14 -7.75
N PRO A 197 -4.71 -25.38 -8.01
CA PRO A 197 -5.48 -26.39 -8.75
C PRO A 197 -6.77 -26.86 -8.06
N GLU A 198 -6.91 -26.61 -6.75
CA GLU A 198 -8.08 -27.00 -5.97
C GLU A 198 -9.27 -26.04 -6.15
N LEU A 199 -9.08 -24.91 -6.83
CA LEU A 199 -10.16 -23.96 -7.10
C LEU A 199 -11.23 -24.56 -8.01
N GLN A 200 -12.48 -24.43 -7.58
CA GLN A 200 -13.63 -24.92 -8.32
C GLN A 200 -14.35 -23.75 -9.00
N GLY A 201 -14.69 -23.92 -10.27
CA GLY A 201 -15.38 -22.89 -11.04
C GLY A 201 -16.39 -23.49 -12.02
N VAL A 202 -17.51 -22.78 -12.22
CA VAL A 202 -18.57 -23.18 -13.16
C VAL A 202 -18.70 -22.12 -14.25
N ILE A 203 -18.73 -22.52 -15.52
CA ILE A 203 -18.93 -21.61 -16.65
C ILE A 203 -20.39 -21.11 -16.62
N ILE A 204 -20.58 -19.79 -16.61
CA ILE A 204 -21.90 -19.14 -16.45
C ILE A 204 -22.34 -18.29 -17.66
N GLY A 205 -21.52 -18.16 -18.70
CA GLY A 205 -21.91 -17.40 -19.91
C GLY A 205 -20.91 -17.50 -21.05
N SER A 206 -21.43 -17.46 -22.28
CA SER A 206 -20.72 -17.26 -23.56
C SER A 206 -21.10 -15.91 -24.16
#